data_AF-A0A7S0FET8-F1
#
_entry.id   AF-A0A7S0FET8-F1
#
_cell.length_a   1.000
_cell.length_b   1.000
_cell.length_c   1.000
_cell.angle_alpha   90.00
_cell.angle_beta   90.00
_cell.angle_gamma   90.00
#
_symmetry.space_group_name_H-M   'P 1'
#
loop_
_entity.id
_entity.type
_entity.pdbx_description
1 polymer ?
#
loop_
_entity_poly.entity_id
_entity_poly.type
_entity_poly.pdbx_seq_one_letter_code
_entity_poly.pdbx_strand_id
1 'polypeptide(L)'
;RECKFLVRRLGPAHNLQAEIGNLTLDETFSARARLNQVLLKEANDVTEPWGVTITRIEVRDIIPNSEILKAMEMQMAAERKKRAQVIQSEGERIALLNEAQGRAEALKIESESKKAAKILAAEAERERLSIEAQGACTALQALATATDG
;
A
#
# COMPACT_ATOMS: atom_id res chain seq x y z
N ARG A 1 -32.54 -42.58 -5.99
CA ARG A 1 -31.46 -43.50 -5.57
C ARG A 1 -30.14 -42.83 -5.95
N GLU A 2 -29.51 -42.12 -5.02
CA GLU A 2 -28.19 -41.51 -5.26
C GLU A 2 -27.12 -42.61 -5.12
N CYS A 3 -26.46 -42.98 -6.21
CA CYS A 3 -25.27 -43.82 -6.12
C CYS A 3 -24.07 -42.96 -5.72
N LYS A 4 -23.76 -42.94 -4.42
CA LYS A 4 -22.47 -42.44 -3.91
C LYS A 4 -21.39 -43.46 -4.25
N PHE A 5 -20.78 -43.35 -5.42
CA PHE A 5 -19.54 -44.06 -5.70
C PHE A 5 -18.38 -43.34 -5.01
N LEU A 6 -17.85 -43.97 -3.98
CA LEU A 6 -16.67 -43.51 -3.25
C LEU A 6 -15.44 -44.03 -4.01
N VAL A 7 -14.97 -43.28 -4.99
CA VAL A 7 -13.72 -43.60 -5.72
C VAL A 7 -12.55 -43.38 -4.76
N ARG A 8 -12.21 -44.44 -4.03
CA ARG A 8 -11.04 -44.46 -3.16
C ARG A 8 -9.81 -44.75 -4.01
N ARG A 9 -9.01 -43.70 -4.23
CA ARG A 9 -7.67 -43.70 -4.85
C ARG A 9 -7.68 -43.87 -6.38
N LEU A 10 -7.81 -42.75 -7.09
CA LEU A 10 -7.20 -42.60 -8.40
C LEU A 10 -5.67 -42.60 -8.19
N GLY A 11 -4.95 -43.50 -8.86
CA GLY A 11 -3.49 -43.51 -8.87
C GLY A 11 -2.94 -42.18 -9.41
N PRO A 12 -1.62 -41.91 -9.29
CA PRO A 12 -1.06 -40.66 -9.79
C PRO A 12 -1.26 -40.56 -11.30
N ALA A 13 -2.30 -39.83 -11.71
CA ALA A 13 -2.48 -39.43 -13.09
C ALA A 13 -1.35 -38.43 -13.39
N HIS A 14 -0.39 -38.84 -14.21
CA HIS A 14 0.77 -38.06 -14.65
C HIS A 14 0.37 -36.69 -15.20
N ASN A 15 -0.81 -36.58 -15.83
CA ASN A 15 -1.35 -35.32 -16.35
C ASN A 15 -1.80 -34.35 -15.24
N LEU A 16 -2.40 -34.86 -14.17
CA LEU A 16 -2.84 -34.05 -13.04
C LEU A 16 -1.65 -33.46 -12.26
N GLN A 17 -0.58 -34.25 -12.11
CA GLN A 17 0.61 -33.86 -11.37
C GLN A 17 1.45 -32.80 -12.10
N ALA A 18 1.47 -32.82 -13.44
CA ALA A 18 2.14 -31.82 -14.26
C ALA A 18 1.42 -30.47 -14.24
N GLU A 19 0.08 -30.47 -14.21
CA GLU A 19 -0.70 -29.23 -14.19
C GLU A 19 -0.70 -28.56 -12.80
N ILE A 20 -0.65 -29.34 -11.72
CA ILE A 20 -0.52 -28.82 -10.34
C ILE A 20 0.85 -28.18 -10.09
N GLY A 21 1.92 -28.66 -10.75
CA GLY A 21 3.27 -28.13 -10.57
C GLY A 21 3.50 -26.71 -11.12
N ASN A 22 2.61 -26.24 -12.02
CA ASN A 22 2.72 -24.95 -12.69
C ASN A 22 1.79 -23.86 -12.11
N LEU A 23 0.98 -24.18 -11.10
CA LEU A 23 -0.04 -23.26 -10.57
C LEU A 23 0.40 -22.71 -9.20
N THR A 24 0.36 -21.39 -9.07
CA THR A 24 0.57 -20.68 -7.81
C THR A 24 -0.59 -20.91 -6.83
N LEU A 25 -0.42 -20.57 -5.54
CA LEU A 25 -1.41 -20.87 -4.48
C LEU A 25 -2.79 -20.24 -4.76
N ASP A 26 -2.84 -19.04 -5.34
CA ASP A 26 -4.09 -18.37 -5.74
C ASP A 26 -4.76 -19.07 -6.93
N GLU A 27 -3.96 -19.64 -7.82
CA GLU A 27 -4.44 -20.42 -8.96
C GLU A 27 -4.93 -21.80 -8.54
N THR A 28 -4.53 -22.32 -7.38
CA THR A 28 -4.96 -23.64 -6.86
C THR A 28 -6.46 -23.69 -6.58
N PHE A 29 -7.07 -22.57 -6.15
CA PHE A 29 -8.53 -22.50 -5.96
C PHE A 29 -9.28 -22.49 -7.30
N SER A 30 -8.79 -21.73 -8.29
CA SER A 30 -9.32 -21.75 -9.66
C SER A 30 -9.08 -23.09 -10.35
N ALA A 31 -7.99 -23.78 -10.02
CA ALA A 31 -7.66 -25.10 -10.51
C ALA A 31 -8.70 -26.14 -10.09
N ARG A 32 -9.28 -26.06 -8.89
CA ARG A 32 -10.30 -27.03 -8.44
C ARG A 32 -11.51 -27.07 -9.36
N ALA A 33 -12.03 -25.92 -9.77
CA ALA A 33 -13.18 -25.85 -10.67
C ALA A 33 -12.84 -26.41 -12.06
N ARG A 34 -11.65 -26.07 -12.58
CA ARG A 34 -11.16 -26.57 -13.87
C ARG A 34 -10.91 -28.07 -13.85
N LEU A 35 -10.28 -28.58 -12.80
CA LEU A 35 -10.00 -29.99 -12.58
C LEU A 35 -11.27 -30.81 -12.46
N ASN A 36 -12.28 -30.31 -11.74
CA ASN A 36 -13.56 -30.99 -11.64
C ASN A 36 -14.22 -31.16 -13.02
N GLN A 37 -14.11 -30.17 -13.91
CA GLN A 37 -14.64 -30.26 -15.28
C GLN A 37 -13.88 -31.27 -16.13
N VAL A 38 -12.55 -31.25 -16.08
CA VAL A 38 -11.69 -32.18 -16.84
C VAL A 38 -11.93 -33.61 -16.38
N LEU A 39 -11.94 -33.86 -15.07
CA LEU A 39 -12.19 -35.18 -14.49
C LEU A 39 -13.61 -35.68 -14.78
N LEU A 40 -14.62 -34.80 -14.75
CA LEU A 40 -16.00 -35.16 -15.09
C LEU A 40 -16.11 -35.62 -16.54
N LYS A 41 -15.41 -34.96 -17.46
CA LYS A 41 -15.39 -35.33 -18.87
C LYS A 41 -14.70 -36.69 -19.07
N GLU A 42 -13.48 -36.83 -18.58
CA GLU A 42 -12.69 -38.06 -18.73
C GLU A 42 -13.36 -39.27 -18.08
N ALA A 43 -14.00 -39.08 -16.93
CA ALA A 43 -14.74 -40.15 -16.27
C ALA A 43 -16.00 -40.56 -17.06
N ASN A 44 -16.74 -39.61 -17.65
CA ASN A 44 -17.90 -39.92 -18.48
C ASN A 44 -17.51 -40.63 -19.78
N ASP A 45 -16.40 -40.23 -20.41
CA ASP A 45 -15.87 -40.89 -21.62
C ASP A 45 -15.55 -42.37 -21.35
N VAL A 46 -15.06 -42.71 -20.15
CA VAL A 46 -14.77 -44.09 -19.74
C VAL A 46 -16.02 -44.86 -19.31
N THR A 47 -17.03 -44.21 -18.73
CA THR A 47 -18.25 -44.88 -18.24
C THR A 47 -19.38 -44.98 -19.26
N GLU A 48 -19.24 -44.32 -20.42
CA GLU A 48 -20.20 -44.39 -21.53
C GLU A 48 -20.51 -45.83 -22.00
N PRO A 49 -19.54 -46.76 -22.14
CA PRO A 49 -19.82 -48.14 -22.52
C PRO A 49 -20.61 -48.94 -21.48
N TRP A 50 -20.64 -48.49 -20.23
CA TRP A 50 -21.37 -49.12 -19.13
C TRP A 50 -22.75 -48.50 -18.89
N GLY A 51 -23.15 -47.50 -19.68
CA GLY A 51 -24.45 -46.84 -19.59
C GLY A 51 -24.64 -46.03 -18.29
N VAL A 52 -23.56 -45.62 -17.64
CA VAL A 52 -23.58 -44.83 -16.40
C VAL A 52 -23.13 -43.40 -16.69
N THR A 53 -23.97 -42.43 -16.34
CA THR A 53 -23.65 -41.00 -16.46
C THR A 53 -23.31 -40.42 -15.09
N ILE A 54 -22.11 -39.86 -14.98
CA ILE A 54 -21.63 -39.21 -13.76
C ILE A 54 -22.05 -37.74 -13.80
N THR A 55 -22.83 -37.30 -12.81
CA THR A 55 -23.38 -35.94 -12.76
C THR A 55 -22.47 -34.94 -12.04
N ARG A 56 -21.64 -35.39 -11.09
CA ARG A 56 -20.74 -34.51 -10.32
C ARG A 56 -19.55 -35.26 -9.73
N ILE A 57 -18.36 -34.69 -9.90
CA ILE A 57 -17.13 -35.09 -9.22
C ILE A 57 -16.64 -33.91 -8.39
N GLU A 58 -16.24 -34.18 -7.15
CA GLU A 58 -15.72 -33.19 -6.22
C GLU A 58 -14.37 -33.67 -5.67
N VAL A 59 -13.30 -32.98 -6.06
CA VAL A 59 -11.97 -33.22 -5.50
C VAL A 59 -11.90 -32.58 -4.11
N ARG A 60 -11.80 -33.43 -3.06
CA ARG A 60 -11.74 -32.99 -1.66
C ARG A 60 -10.35 -32.50 -1.25
N ASP A 61 -9.35 -33.40 -1.33
CA ASP A 61 -8.00 -33.13 -0.87
C ASP A 61 -6.98 -33.50 -1.95
N ILE A 62 -6.18 -32.53 -2.37
CA ILE A 62 -4.99 -32.75 -3.19
C ILE A 62 -3.80 -32.61 -2.24
N ILE A 63 -3.11 -33.72 -1.99
CA ILE A 63 -1.90 -33.72 -1.15
C ILE A 63 -0.70 -33.77 -2.12
N PRO A 64 -0.04 -32.62 -2.39
CA PRO A 64 1.19 -32.62 -3.18
C PRO A 64 2.30 -33.40 -2.46
N ASN A 65 3.28 -33.89 -3.23
CA ASN A 65 4.43 -34.56 -2.65
C ASN A 65 5.25 -33.59 -1.78
N SER A 66 5.86 -34.12 -0.71
CA SER A 66 6.67 -33.38 0.26
C SER A 66 7.79 -32.54 -0.38
N GLU A 67 8.40 -33.00 -1.48
CA GLU A 67 9.43 -32.27 -2.21
C GLU A 67 8.89 -31.00 -2.89
N ILE A 68 7.69 -31.09 -3.46
CA ILE A 68 7.01 -29.95 -4.13
C ILE A 68 6.58 -28.94 -3.07
N LEU A 69 6.02 -29.39 -1.95
CA LEU A 69 5.69 -28.54 -0.80
C LEU A 69 6.90 -27.73 -0.33
N LYS A 70 8.05 -28.38 -0.16
CA LYS A 70 9.28 -27.72 0.28
C LYS A 70 9.79 -26.69 -0.74
N ALA A 71 9.74 -27.02 -2.03
CA ALA A 71 10.10 -26.09 -3.09
C ALA A 71 9.16 -24.86 -3.13
N MET A 72 7.86 -25.09 -2.99
CA MET A 72 6.85 -24.03 -2.92
C MET A 72 7.03 -23.15 -1.68
N GLU A 73 7.32 -23.74 -0.52
CA GLU A 73 7.61 -23.00 0.71
C GLU A 73 8.83 -22.10 0.56
N MET A 74 9.92 -22.61 -0.03
CA MET A 74 11.13 -21.83 -0.30
C MET A 74 10.84 -20.68 -1.27
N GLN A 75 10.10 -20.94 -2.35
CA GLN A 75 9.71 -19.91 -3.31
C GLN A 75 8.82 -18.83 -2.68
N MET A 76 7.81 -19.23 -1.91
CA MET A 76 6.94 -18.29 -1.20
C MET A 76 7.71 -17.48 -0.16
N ALA A 77 8.64 -18.10 0.57
CA ALA A 77 9.48 -17.40 1.54
C ALA A 77 10.37 -16.36 0.85
N ALA A 78 10.96 -16.71 -0.31
CA ALA A 78 11.77 -15.79 -1.10
C ALA A 78 10.93 -14.61 -1.63
N GLU A 79 9.75 -14.87 -2.18
CA GLU A 79 8.87 -13.81 -2.70
C GLU A 79 8.36 -12.90 -1.57
N ARG A 80 7.95 -13.47 -0.44
CA ARG A 80 7.57 -12.69 0.76
C ARG A 80 8.72 -11.83 1.24
N LYS A 81 9.93 -12.38 1.32
CA LYS A 81 11.12 -11.64 1.76
C LYS A 81 11.45 -10.50 0.80
N LYS A 82 11.41 -10.75 -0.51
CA LYS A 82 11.59 -9.72 -1.54
C LYS A 82 10.55 -8.61 -1.40
N ARG A 83 9.27 -8.97 -1.30
CA ARG A 83 8.17 -8.02 -1.13
C ARG A 83 8.33 -7.20 0.16
N ALA A 84 8.70 -7.83 1.27
CA ALA A 84 8.96 -7.14 2.53
C ALA A 84 10.12 -6.14 2.41
N GLN A 85 11.22 -6.51 1.75
CA GLN A 85 12.36 -5.62 1.51
C GLN A 85 11.99 -4.42 0.65
N VAL A 86 11.22 -4.62 -0.42
CA VAL A 86 10.74 -3.50 -1.26
C VAL A 86 9.86 -2.56 -0.46
N ILE A 87 8.87 -3.09 0.27
CA ILE A 87 7.96 -2.28 1.08
C ILE A 87 8.72 -1.49 2.15
N GLN A 88 9.70 -2.12 2.81
CA GLN A 88 10.52 -1.44 3.82
C GLN A 88 11.35 -0.32 3.19
N SER A 89 12.08 -0.60 2.11
CA SER A 89 12.91 0.40 1.43
C SER A 89 12.07 1.58 0.91
N GLU A 90 10.88 1.30 0.41
CA GLU A 90 9.97 2.34 -0.05
C GLU A 90 9.39 3.16 1.11
N GLY A 91 9.06 2.52 2.23
CA GLY A 91 8.66 3.20 3.47
C GLY A 91 9.75 4.12 4.01
N GLU A 92 11.00 3.65 4.04
CA GLU A 92 12.17 4.45 4.45
C GLU A 92 12.39 5.66 3.53
N ARG A 93 12.29 5.46 2.21
CA ARG A 93 12.40 6.55 1.23
C ARG A 93 11.32 7.61 1.43
N ILE A 94 10.06 7.19 1.64
CA ILE A 94 8.94 8.09 1.85
C ILE A 94 9.10 8.85 3.17
N ALA A 95 9.53 8.18 4.24
CA ALA A 95 9.78 8.81 5.53
C ALA A 95 10.85 9.91 5.43
N LEU A 96 11.98 9.62 4.80
CA LEU A 96 13.07 10.58 4.60
C LEU A 96 12.64 11.78 3.75
N LEU A 97 11.86 11.54 2.70
CA LEU A 97 11.33 12.61 1.85
C LEU A 97 10.40 13.53 2.64
N ASN A 98 9.47 12.95 3.41
CA ASN A 98 8.52 13.71 4.23
C ASN A 98 9.24 14.55 5.30
N GLU A 99 10.26 13.98 5.95
CA GLU A 99 11.07 14.72 6.93
C GLU A 99 11.86 15.86 6.27
N ALA A 100 12.48 15.62 5.12
CA ALA A 100 13.21 16.64 4.37
C ALA A 100 12.28 17.78 3.90
N GLN A 101 11.10 17.44 3.40
CA GLN A 101 10.08 18.41 2.99
C GLN A 101 9.57 19.22 4.17
N GLY A 102 9.23 18.57 5.28
CA GLY A 102 8.78 19.25 6.50
C GLY A 102 9.85 20.21 7.05
N ARG A 103 11.13 19.81 7.04
CA ARG A 103 12.24 20.71 7.44
C ARG A 103 12.40 21.90 6.50
N ALA A 104 12.33 21.68 5.19
CA ALA A 104 12.46 22.75 4.21
C ALA A 104 11.30 23.76 4.35
N GLU A 105 10.09 23.28 4.54
CA GLU A 105 8.91 24.11 4.75
C GLU A 105 8.98 24.88 6.07
N ALA A 106 9.36 24.24 7.17
CA ALA A 106 9.56 24.89 8.46
C ALA A 106 10.60 26.02 8.37
N LEU A 107 11.75 25.77 7.74
CA LEU A 107 12.80 26.76 7.56
C LEU A 107 12.33 27.95 6.71
N LYS A 108 11.52 27.69 5.67
CA LYS A 108 10.92 28.73 4.84
C LYS A 108 9.97 29.61 5.64
N ILE A 109 9.04 29.00 6.37
CA ILE A 109 8.09 29.71 7.23
C ILE A 109 8.84 30.53 8.29
N GLU A 110 9.88 29.96 8.90
CA GLU A 110 10.68 30.68 9.90
C GLU A 110 11.40 31.88 9.29
N SER A 111 11.99 31.73 8.10
CA SER A 111 12.68 32.80 7.39
C SER A 111 11.73 33.93 6.98
N GLU A 112 10.55 33.58 6.46
CA GLU A 112 9.48 34.51 6.14
C GLU A 112 8.96 35.23 7.39
N SER A 113 8.74 34.49 8.47
CA SER A 113 8.31 35.04 9.77
C SER A 113 9.34 36.02 10.33
N LYS A 114 10.64 35.67 10.29
CA LYS A 114 11.73 36.55 10.72
C LYS A 114 11.81 37.83 9.88
N LYS A 115 11.62 37.72 8.57
CA LYS A 115 11.59 38.88 7.67
C LYS A 115 10.41 39.80 8.00
N ALA A 116 9.21 39.23 8.14
CA ALA A 116 8.01 39.98 8.49
C ALA A 116 8.15 40.67 9.86
N ALA A 117 8.66 39.96 10.87
CA ALA A 117 8.88 40.51 12.20
C ALA A 117 9.87 41.70 12.18
N LYS A 118 10.94 41.62 11.38
CA LYS A 118 11.90 42.73 11.22
C LYS A 118 11.26 43.94 10.55
N ILE A 119 10.43 43.74 9.53
CA ILE A 119 9.72 44.82 8.83
C ILE A 119 8.75 45.49 9.80
N LEU A 120 7.92 44.71 10.50
CA LEU A 120 6.95 45.22 11.46
C LEU A 120 7.64 46.00 12.60
N ALA A 121 8.77 45.52 13.10
CA ALA A 121 9.54 46.22 14.12
C ALA A 121 10.11 47.56 13.60
N ALA A 122 10.62 47.58 12.36
CA ALA A 122 11.11 48.81 11.74
C ALA A 122 9.98 49.82 11.47
N GLU A 123 8.80 49.35 11.07
CA GLU A 123 7.61 50.17 10.89
C GLU A 123 7.12 50.77 12.21
N ALA A 124 7.04 49.95 13.26
CA ALA A 124 6.65 50.39 14.60
C ALA A 124 7.61 51.45 15.15
N GLU A 125 8.92 51.28 14.96
CA GLU A 125 9.91 52.27 15.40
C GLU A 125 9.80 53.58 14.61
N ARG A 126 9.60 53.50 13.28
CA ARG A 126 9.36 54.67 12.44
C ARG A 126 8.11 55.44 12.88
N GLU A 127 7.04 54.72 13.18
CA GLU A 127 5.78 55.31 13.64
C GLU A 127 5.95 55.98 15.01
N ARG A 128 6.62 55.31 15.95
CA ARG A 128 6.96 55.86 17.27
C ARG A 128 7.70 57.19 17.14
N LEU A 129 8.77 57.23 16.35
CA LEU A 129 9.56 58.44 16.10
C LEU A 129 8.73 59.54 15.43
N SER A 130 7.84 59.19 14.51
CA SER A 130 6.94 60.15 13.86
C SER A 130 5.97 60.78 14.84
N ILE A 131 5.38 59.99 15.75
CA ILE A 131 4.46 60.47 16.78
C ILE A 131 5.20 61.36 17.77
N GLU A 132 6.39 60.96 18.22
CA GLU A 132 7.23 61.77 19.11
C GLU A 132 7.61 63.12 18.48
N ALA A 133 8.05 63.12 17.21
CA ALA A 133 8.38 64.35 16.48
C ALA A 133 7.16 65.26 16.28
N GLN A 134 5.99 64.70 15.97
CA GLN A 134 4.75 65.47 15.86
C GLN A 134 4.34 66.07 17.22
N GLY A 135 4.46 65.29 18.31
CA GLY A 135 4.21 65.77 19.67
C GLY A 135 5.15 66.92 20.08
N ALA A 136 6.42 66.84 19.69
CA ALA A 136 7.38 67.92 19.93
C ALA A 136 7.03 69.18 19.13
N CYS A 137 6.68 69.05 17.85
CA CYS A 137 6.25 70.17 17.01
C CYS A 137 5.01 70.88 17.56
N THR A 138 3.98 70.13 17.98
CA THR A 138 2.77 70.72 18.53
C THR A 138 3.03 71.42 19.86
N ALA A 139 3.88 70.86 20.72
CA ALA A 139 4.30 71.50 21.97
C ALA A 139 5.06 72.81 21.72
N LEU A 140 6.00 72.81 20.76
CA LEU A 140 6.74 74.02 20.38
C LEU A 140 5.83 75.10 19.78
N GLN A 141 4.88 74.73 18.93
CA GLN A 141 3.89 75.65 18.39
C GLN A 141 3.03 76.28 19.49
N ALA A 142 2.57 75.47 20.46
CA ALA A 142 1.79 75.96 21.58
C ALA A 142 2.57 76.97 22.44
N LEU A 143 3.85 76.71 22.69
CA LEU A 143 4.74 77.64 23.40
C LEU A 143 4.91 78.96 22.63
N ALA A 144 5.18 78.89 21.32
CA ALA A 144 5.33 80.07 20.48
C ALA A 144 4.07 80.96 20.50
N THR A 145 2.89 80.36 20.37
CA THR A 145 1.62 81.10 20.45
C THR A 145 1.35 81.72 21.82
N ALA A 146 1.90 81.15 22.90
CA ALA A 146 1.73 81.67 24.25
C ALA A 146 2.68 82.83 24.58
N THR A 147 3.79 82.97 23.86
CA THR A 147 4.77 84.07 24.04
C THR A 147 4.52 85.28 23.15
N ASP A 148 3.81 85.12 22.04
CA ASP A 148 3.51 86.19 21.07
C ASP A 148 2.25 87.02 21.40
N GLY A 149 1.58 86.74 22.53
CA GLY A 149 0.41 87.48 23.04
C GLY A 149 0.68 88.13 24.39
#